data_AF-D2U0M4-F1
#
_entry.id   AF-D2U0M4-F1
#
_cell.length_a   1.000
_cell.length_b   1.000
_cell.length_c   1.000
_cell.angle_alpha   90.00
_cell.angle_beta   90.00
_cell.angle_gamma   90.00
#
_symmetry.space_group_name_H-M   'P 1'
#
loop_
_entity.id
_entity.type
_entity.pdbx_description
1 polymer ?
#
loop_
_entity_poly.entity_id
_entity_poly.type
_entity_poly.pdbx_seq_one_letter_code
_entity_poly.pdbx_strand_id
1 'polypeptide(L)'
;MPYDQWLSKQLADNKANPISLLNYADLKKYQFDQLNRKTEFGYLSAEAKNYYQHHVLKRVMPTLMLQVNSPLEHERLQKMTVDQAQWGYLHAGAMLLVETGDEINKMSLDNIITTGMLLDSLLLAENTSAEYSCYFKLPALIHNQLDAENKKTFGQITEQDSQVIYQQYVNYLHQFSQNNPFVQLRQLLQDWQCRPALARQQLKQYDIAEDWLNNYLYKNREVEYPNNQGEITLLPNIDEIFNQQNQHIADVFKQTYYVLLPQVFNSLSEEEQQFLQQAEINQVKVEYNARDNSIHSLPPGVAGL
;
A
#
# COMPACT_ATOMS: atom_id res chain seq x y z
N MET A 1 20.58 -23.15 -12.68
CA MET A 1 20.36 -22.09 -11.68
C MET A 1 19.00 -21.47 -11.96
N PRO A 2 18.07 -21.41 -10.98
CA PRO A 2 16.81 -20.68 -11.11
C PRO A 2 17.04 -19.23 -11.55
N TYR A 3 16.14 -18.67 -12.37
CA TYR A 3 16.29 -17.32 -12.93
C TYR A 3 16.48 -16.26 -11.84
N ASP A 4 15.75 -16.35 -10.73
CA ASP A 4 15.81 -15.38 -9.63
C ASP A 4 17.20 -15.31 -8.99
N GLN A 5 17.82 -16.47 -8.78
CA GLN A 5 19.17 -16.56 -8.22
C GLN A 5 20.21 -16.00 -9.20
N TRP A 6 20.04 -16.27 -10.50
CA TRP A 6 20.91 -15.72 -11.53
C TRP A 6 20.78 -14.20 -11.62
N LEU A 7 19.55 -13.67 -11.62
CA LEU A 7 19.28 -12.24 -11.71
C LEU A 7 19.83 -11.49 -10.49
N SER A 8 19.57 -12.02 -9.30
CA SER A 8 20.09 -11.47 -8.06
C SER A 8 21.62 -11.46 -8.04
N LYS A 9 22.27 -12.46 -8.64
CA LYS A 9 23.73 -12.49 -8.85
C LYS A 9 24.23 -11.38 -9.74
N GLN A 10 23.60 -11.21 -10.90
CA GLN A 10 23.99 -10.15 -11.82
C GLN A 10 23.87 -8.77 -11.15
N LEU A 11 22.84 -8.53 -10.34
CA LEU A 11 22.69 -7.27 -9.60
C LEU A 11 23.78 -7.09 -8.53
N ALA A 12 24.11 -8.15 -7.79
CA ALA A 12 25.17 -8.12 -6.78
C ALA A 12 26.57 -7.89 -7.40
N ASP A 13 26.90 -8.61 -8.46
CA ASP A 13 28.20 -8.49 -9.15
C ASP A 13 28.38 -7.08 -9.78
N ASN A 14 27.28 -6.42 -10.17
CA ASN A 14 27.30 -5.03 -10.64
C ASN A 14 27.41 -3.98 -9.53
N LYS A 15 27.26 -4.32 -8.24
CA LYS A 15 27.61 -3.40 -7.14
C LYS A 15 29.10 -3.01 -7.17
N ALA A 16 29.95 -3.83 -7.80
CA ALA A 16 31.37 -3.59 -7.95
C ALA A 16 31.78 -2.82 -9.23
N ASN A 17 30.88 -2.63 -10.21
CA ASN A 17 31.17 -1.97 -11.50
C ASN A 17 30.00 -1.08 -11.98
N PRO A 18 30.24 0.12 -12.52
CA PRO A 18 29.27 1.22 -12.59
C PRO A 18 28.22 1.13 -13.73
N ILE A 19 27.74 -0.06 -14.07
CA ILE A 19 26.50 -0.21 -14.84
C ILE A 19 25.41 -0.45 -13.79
N SER A 20 24.76 0.62 -13.32
CA SER A 20 23.78 0.55 -12.24
C SER A 20 22.49 -0.16 -12.68
N LEU A 21 22.54 -1.50 -12.83
CA LEU A 21 21.38 -2.37 -13.03
C LEU A 21 20.38 -2.31 -11.87
N LEU A 22 20.68 -1.55 -10.82
CA LEU A 22 19.77 -1.21 -9.74
C LEU A 22 18.57 -0.40 -10.22
N ASN A 23 18.71 0.43 -11.26
CA ASN A 23 17.56 1.13 -11.83
C ASN A 23 16.73 0.17 -12.68
N TYR A 24 15.41 0.22 -12.53
CA TYR A 24 14.49 -0.60 -13.29
C TYR A 24 14.67 -0.41 -14.82
N ALA A 25 14.88 0.83 -15.28
CA ALA A 25 15.11 1.11 -16.70
C ALA A 25 16.35 0.40 -17.26
N ASP A 26 17.46 0.45 -16.51
CA ASP A 26 18.72 -0.17 -16.88
C ASP A 26 18.61 -1.69 -16.87
N LEU A 27 17.91 -2.25 -15.88
CA LEU A 27 17.63 -3.68 -15.79
C LEU A 27 16.78 -4.16 -16.98
N LYS A 28 15.69 -3.45 -17.28
CA LYS A 28 14.80 -3.77 -18.41
C LYS A 28 15.55 -3.73 -19.73
N LYS A 29 16.33 -2.67 -19.95
CA LYS A 29 17.18 -2.55 -21.13
C LYS A 29 18.18 -3.70 -21.21
N TYR A 30 18.90 -3.99 -20.14
CA TYR A 30 19.86 -5.09 -20.10
C TYR A 30 19.21 -6.43 -20.46
N GLN A 31 18.07 -6.78 -19.87
CA GLN A 31 17.38 -8.05 -20.16
C GLN A 31 16.96 -8.15 -21.63
N PHE A 32 16.43 -7.08 -22.21
CA PHE A 32 16.05 -7.08 -23.62
C PHE A 32 17.26 -7.07 -24.56
N ASP A 33 18.35 -6.40 -24.18
CA ASP A 33 19.59 -6.44 -24.93
C ASP A 33 20.18 -7.87 -24.93
N GLN A 34 20.09 -8.62 -23.81
CA GLN A 34 20.52 -10.03 -23.78
C GLN A 34 19.76 -10.89 -24.79
N LEU A 35 18.44 -10.69 -24.95
CA LEU A 35 17.64 -11.40 -25.95
C LEU A 35 18.04 -11.06 -27.39
N ASN A 36 18.64 -9.89 -27.60
CA ASN A 36 19.12 -9.44 -28.89
C ASN A 36 20.59 -9.82 -29.16
N ARG A 37 21.31 -10.37 -28.17
CA ARG A 37 22.71 -10.79 -28.36
C ARG A 37 22.80 -12.02 -29.23
N LYS A 38 23.90 -12.08 -29.99
CA LYS A 38 24.29 -13.25 -30.76
C LYS A 38 24.74 -14.34 -29.78
N THR A 39 24.09 -15.49 -29.83
CA THR A 39 24.50 -16.70 -29.11
C THR A 39 25.44 -17.55 -29.97
N GLU A 40 25.99 -18.61 -29.38
CA GLU A 40 26.77 -19.62 -30.11
C GLU A 40 25.98 -20.25 -31.27
N PHE A 41 24.65 -20.27 -31.17
CA PHE A 41 23.71 -20.79 -32.17
C PHE A 41 23.11 -19.72 -33.09
N GLY A 42 23.59 -18.46 -33.01
CA GLY A 42 23.09 -17.33 -33.79
C GLY A 42 22.13 -16.42 -33.01
N TYR A 43 21.27 -15.70 -33.72
CA TYR A 43 20.26 -14.82 -33.13
C TYR A 43 18.97 -15.60 -32.83
N LEU A 44 18.32 -15.27 -31.72
CA LEU A 44 16.95 -15.73 -31.48
C LEU A 44 16.03 -15.17 -32.57
N SER A 45 15.13 -16.01 -33.09
CA SER A 45 14.07 -15.56 -34.00
C SER A 45 13.10 -14.62 -33.27
N ALA A 46 12.31 -13.85 -34.03
CA ALA A 46 11.31 -12.98 -33.44
C ALA A 46 10.27 -13.76 -32.60
N GLU A 47 9.87 -14.94 -33.07
CA GLU A 47 8.94 -15.85 -32.40
C GLU A 47 9.54 -16.38 -31.10
N ALA A 48 10.82 -16.79 -31.10
CA ALA A 48 11.50 -17.27 -29.91
C ALA A 48 11.65 -16.17 -28.84
N LYS A 49 11.95 -14.93 -29.25
CA LYS A 49 11.99 -13.77 -28.35
C LYS A 49 10.61 -13.51 -27.74
N ASN A 50 9.58 -13.49 -28.58
CA ASN A 50 8.21 -13.25 -28.16
C ASN A 50 7.73 -14.31 -27.16
N TYR A 51 8.02 -15.58 -27.45
CA TYR A 51 7.73 -16.69 -26.55
C TYR A 51 8.43 -16.54 -25.20
N TYR A 52 9.74 -16.25 -25.20
CA TYR A 52 10.51 -16.07 -23.97
C TYR A 52 9.99 -14.90 -23.13
N GLN A 53 9.66 -13.77 -23.77
CA GLN A 53 9.09 -12.63 -23.08
C GLN A 53 7.74 -12.96 -22.41
N HIS A 54 6.82 -13.61 -23.13
CA HIS A 54 5.46 -13.85 -22.63
C HIS A 54 5.33 -15.05 -21.71
N HIS A 55 6.14 -16.09 -21.88
CA HIS A 55 6.01 -17.34 -21.13
C HIS A 55 7.09 -17.57 -20.08
N VAL A 56 8.21 -16.85 -20.16
CA VAL A 56 9.30 -16.96 -19.18
C VAL A 56 9.44 -15.68 -18.40
N LEU A 57 9.78 -14.55 -19.04
CA LEU A 57 10.03 -13.30 -18.33
C LEU A 57 8.77 -12.77 -17.64
N LYS A 58 7.63 -12.77 -18.31
CA LYS A 58 6.37 -12.30 -17.73
C LYS A 58 5.97 -13.10 -16.48
N ARG A 59 6.29 -14.39 -16.42
CA ARG A 59 5.96 -15.26 -15.29
C ARG A 59 6.85 -15.00 -14.07
N VAL A 60 8.07 -14.52 -14.27
CA VAL A 60 9.06 -14.37 -13.20
C VAL A 60 9.23 -12.92 -12.78
N MET A 61 9.12 -11.98 -13.72
CA MET A 61 9.28 -10.56 -13.48
C MET A 61 8.30 -9.78 -14.39
N PRO A 62 6.98 -9.87 -14.13
CA PRO A 62 5.93 -9.26 -14.94
C PRO A 62 6.10 -7.74 -15.07
N THR A 63 6.77 -7.10 -14.10
CA THR A 63 7.05 -5.67 -14.12
C THR A 63 7.82 -5.25 -15.37
N LEU A 64 8.67 -6.10 -15.96
CA LEU A 64 9.36 -5.80 -17.23
C LEU A 64 8.41 -5.56 -18.41
N MET A 65 7.21 -6.16 -18.37
CA MET A 65 6.20 -6.06 -19.40
C MET A 65 5.24 -4.88 -19.22
N LEU A 66 5.36 -4.13 -18.11
CA LEU A 66 4.48 -2.99 -17.82
C LEU A 66 4.59 -1.90 -18.90
N GLN A 67 3.43 -1.50 -19.37
CA GLN A 67 3.21 -0.34 -20.22
C GLN A 67 2.30 0.62 -19.44
N VAL A 68 2.86 1.74 -19.00
CA VAL A 68 2.14 2.75 -18.23
C VAL A 68 1.60 3.84 -19.15
N ASN A 69 0.39 4.31 -18.86
CA ASN A 69 -0.37 5.19 -19.75
C ASN A 69 -0.05 6.68 -19.52
N SER A 70 0.62 7.03 -18.41
CA SER A 70 1.00 8.40 -18.07
C SER A 70 2.51 8.63 -18.19
N PRO A 71 2.97 9.75 -18.78
CA PRO A 71 4.38 10.13 -18.79
C PRO A 71 5.00 10.21 -17.39
N LEU A 72 4.21 10.65 -16.40
CA LEU A 72 4.66 10.78 -15.01
C LEU A 72 4.86 9.41 -14.36
N GLU A 73 3.98 8.46 -14.62
CA GLU A 73 4.16 7.07 -14.18
C GLU A 73 5.35 6.42 -14.90
N HIS A 74 5.56 6.75 -16.18
CA HIS A 74 6.69 6.25 -16.94
C HIS A 74 8.02 6.69 -16.34
N GLU A 75 8.14 7.98 -16.04
CA GLU A 75 9.31 8.54 -15.38
C GLU A 75 9.54 7.92 -14.00
N ARG A 76 8.47 7.79 -13.20
CA ARG A 76 8.51 7.14 -11.88
C ARG A 76 9.02 5.70 -11.98
N LEU A 77 8.47 4.91 -12.91
CA LEU A 77 8.86 3.52 -13.12
C LEU A 77 10.33 3.42 -13.57
N GLN A 78 10.78 4.28 -14.49
CA GLN A 78 12.15 4.26 -14.97
C GLN A 78 13.19 4.56 -13.88
N LYS A 79 12.86 5.48 -12.96
CA LYS A 79 13.73 5.91 -11.84
C LYS A 79 13.64 5.00 -10.62
N MET A 80 12.71 4.06 -10.58
CA MET A 80 12.53 3.14 -9.46
C MET A 80 13.72 2.19 -9.37
N THR A 81 14.27 2.00 -8.17
CA THR A 81 15.33 1.01 -7.97
C THR A 81 14.75 -0.33 -7.53
N VAL A 82 15.33 -1.42 -8.01
CA VAL A 82 14.81 -2.78 -7.80
C VAL A 82 15.08 -3.35 -6.40
N ASP A 83 15.80 -2.61 -5.56
CA ASP A 83 16.07 -2.95 -4.16
C ASP A 83 15.10 -2.26 -3.18
N GLN A 84 14.29 -1.32 -3.66
CA GLN A 84 13.31 -0.59 -2.86
C GLN A 84 12.05 -1.44 -2.59
N ALA A 85 11.50 -1.28 -1.39
CA ALA A 85 10.23 -1.87 -0.98
C ALA A 85 9.09 -1.58 -1.98
N GLN A 86 9.03 -0.36 -2.52
CA GLN A 86 8.05 0.04 -3.51
C GLN A 86 8.10 -0.84 -4.77
N TRP A 87 9.30 -1.19 -5.25
CA TRP A 87 9.44 -2.11 -6.37
C TRP A 87 9.06 -3.54 -5.97
N GLY A 88 9.39 -3.94 -4.74
CA GLY A 88 8.95 -5.23 -4.17
C GLY A 88 7.44 -5.41 -4.18
N TYR A 89 6.69 -4.40 -3.73
CA TYR A 89 5.23 -4.39 -3.80
C TYR A 89 4.71 -4.35 -5.23
N LEU A 90 5.30 -3.51 -6.11
CA LEU A 90 4.94 -3.50 -7.53
C LEU A 90 5.12 -4.89 -8.16
N HIS A 91 6.22 -5.57 -7.84
CA HIS A 91 6.52 -6.91 -8.32
C HIS A 91 5.50 -7.93 -7.84
N ALA A 92 5.28 -8.01 -6.52
CA ALA A 92 4.38 -8.99 -5.93
C ALA A 92 2.92 -8.77 -6.39
N GLY A 93 2.49 -7.50 -6.45
CA GLY A 93 1.18 -7.15 -6.98
C GLY A 93 1.02 -7.53 -8.45
N ALA A 94 2.02 -7.25 -9.29
CA ALA A 94 1.98 -7.62 -10.70
C ALA A 94 1.98 -9.15 -10.91
N MET A 95 2.71 -9.91 -10.08
CA MET A 95 2.70 -11.37 -10.09
C MET A 95 1.30 -11.92 -9.81
N LEU A 96 0.68 -11.48 -8.72
CA LEU A 96 -0.67 -11.91 -8.34
C LEU A 96 -1.68 -11.56 -9.44
N LEU A 97 -1.66 -10.33 -9.94
CA LEU A 97 -2.59 -9.86 -10.98
C LEU A 97 -2.43 -10.63 -12.30
N VAL A 98 -1.19 -10.94 -12.70
CA VAL A 98 -0.96 -11.77 -13.89
C VAL A 98 -1.46 -13.20 -13.69
N GLU A 99 -1.32 -13.75 -12.48
CA GLU A 99 -1.80 -15.09 -12.14
C GLU A 99 -3.33 -15.18 -12.09
N THR A 100 -4.01 -14.11 -11.66
CA THR A 100 -5.49 -14.00 -11.67
C THR A 100 -6.06 -13.69 -13.05
N GLY A 101 -5.22 -13.43 -14.06
CA GLY A 101 -5.65 -13.13 -15.43
C GLY A 101 -5.94 -11.65 -15.70
N ASP A 102 -5.63 -10.76 -14.76
CA ASP A 102 -5.83 -9.33 -14.90
C ASP A 102 -4.84 -8.69 -15.88
N GLU A 103 -5.30 -7.64 -16.56
CA GLU A 103 -4.49 -6.86 -17.49
C GLU A 103 -3.73 -5.74 -16.77
N ILE A 104 -2.53 -6.04 -16.27
CA ILE A 104 -1.67 -5.08 -15.53
C ILE A 104 -1.36 -3.78 -16.30
N ASN A 105 -1.41 -3.79 -17.64
CA ASN A 105 -1.18 -2.59 -18.48
C ASN A 105 -2.37 -1.62 -18.51
N LYS A 106 -3.54 -2.03 -18.01
CA LYS A 106 -4.73 -1.17 -17.85
C LYS A 106 -4.78 -0.52 -16.46
N MET A 107 -3.86 -0.87 -15.56
CA MET A 107 -3.85 -0.40 -14.18
C MET A 107 -2.80 0.69 -13.97
N SER A 108 -3.06 1.61 -13.03
CA SER A 108 -2.05 2.55 -12.55
C SER A 108 -0.97 1.81 -11.74
N LEU A 109 0.23 2.39 -11.67
CA LEU A 109 1.30 1.84 -10.83
C LEU A 109 0.88 1.74 -9.37
N ASP A 110 0.13 2.73 -8.87
CA ASP A 110 -0.33 2.75 -7.49
C ASP A 110 -1.32 1.62 -7.18
N ASN A 111 -2.18 1.25 -8.11
CA ASN A 111 -3.10 0.11 -7.92
C ASN A 111 -2.32 -1.21 -7.80
N ILE A 112 -1.29 -1.40 -8.64
CA ILE A 112 -0.45 -2.60 -8.60
C ILE A 112 0.38 -2.64 -7.32
N ILE A 113 1.02 -1.53 -6.94
CA ILE A 113 1.79 -1.41 -5.70
C ILE A 113 0.89 -1.68 -4.49
N THR A 114 -0.30 -1.07 -4.47
CA THR A 114 -1.29 -1.30 -3.41
C THR A 114 -1.59 -2.78 -3.32
N THR A 115 -1.89 -3.46 -4.43
CA THR A 115 -2.12 -4.91 -4.47
C THR A 115 -0.99 -5.71 -3.81
N GLY A 116 0.27 -5.35 -4.06
CA GLY A 116 1.41 -5.96 -3.37
C GLY A 116 1.43 -5.69 -1.86
N MET A 117 1.16 -4.46 -1.43
CA MET A 117 1.08 -4.12 0.01
C MET A 117 -0.04 -4.89 0.73
N LEU A 118 -1.15 -5.16 0.05
CA LEU A 118 -2.25 -5.96 0.58
C LEU A 118 -1.85 -7.40 0.79
N LEU A 119 -1.20 -7.97 -0.21
CA LEU A 119 -0.72 -9.33 -0.15
C LEU A 119 0.23 -9.52 1.04
N ASP A 120 1.15 -8.58 1.26
CA ASP A 120 2.04 -8.57 2.44
C ASP A 120 1.24 -8.52 3.75
N SER A 121 0.24 -7.63 3.83
CA SER A 121 -0.63 -7.49 5.00
C SER A 121 -1.41 -8.78 5.32
N LEU A 122 -1.91 -9.44 4.28
CA LEU A 122 -2.67 -10.68 4.41
C LEU A 122 -1.79 -11.84 4.84
N LEU A 123 -0.55 -11.90 4.32
CA LEU A 123 0.45 -12.87 4.75
C LEU A 123 0.86 -12.65 6.21
N LEU A 124 1.05 -11.40 6.63
CA LEU A 124 1.36 -11.04 8.02
C LEU A 124 0.23 -11.39 9.00
N ALA A 125 -1.01 -11.26 8.56
CA ALA A 125 -2.18 -11.57 9.36
C ALA A 125 -2.54 -13.07 9.37
N GLU A 126 -1.74 -13.92 8.70
CA GLU A 126 -2.03 -15.36 8.48
C GLU A 126 -3.40 -15.61 7.82
N ASN A 127 -3.93 -14.62 7.11
CA ASN A 127 -5.27 -14.64 6.51
C ASN A 127 -5.27 -15.21 5.07
N THR A 128 -4.10 -15.57 4.53
CA THR A 128 -3.94 -16.17 3.20
C THR A 128 -2.97 -17.36 3.23
N SER A 129 -3.03 -18.20 2.20
CA SER A 129 -2.10 -19.32 2.04
C SER A 129 -0.65 -18.84 2.06
N ALA A 130 0.20 -19.51 2.84
CA ALA A 130 1.64 -19.24 2.89
C ALA A 130 2.31 -19.36 1.50
N GLU A 131 1.69 -20.05 0.54
CA GLU A 131 2.17 -20.19 -0.83
C GLU A 131 2.30 -18.84 -1.55
N TYR A 132 1.47 -17.85 -1.20
CA TYR A 132 1.54 -16.51 -1.80
C TYR A 132 2.80 -15.72 -1.42
N SER A 133 3.56 -16.18 -0.42
CA SER A 133 4.90 -15.66 -0.13
C SER A 133 5.85 -15.76 -1.32
N CYS A 134 5.59 -16.69 -2.26
CA CYS A 134 6.43 -16.86 -3.44
C CYS A 134 6.51 -15.61 -4.33
N TYR A 135 5.51 -14.72 -4.31
CA TYR A 135 5.49 -13.49 -5.09
C TYR A 135 6.51 -12.45 -4.63
N PHE A 136 6.97 -12.55 -3.38
CA PHE A 136 8.03 -11.71 -2.81
C PHE A 136 9.42 -12.34 -2.89
N LYS A 137 9.55 -13.57 -3.43
CA LYS A 137 10.82 -14.30 -3.47
C LYS A 137 11.93 -13.56 -4.21
N LEU A 138 11.65 -13.06 -5.42
CA LEU A 138 12.65 -12.34 -6.21
C LEU A 138 13.06 -11.01 -5.53
N PRO A 139 12.12 -10.15 -5.09
CA PRO A 139 12.47 -8.97 -4.30
C PRO A 139 13.30 -9.27 -3.05
N ALA A 140 12.94 -10.31 -2.29
CA ALA A 140 13.69 -10.70 -1.10
C ALA A 140 15.13 -11.13 -1.41
N LEU A 141 15.32 -11.89 -2.50
CA LEU A 141 16.64 -12.31 -2.96
C LEU A 141 17.49 -11.09 -3.37
N ILE A 142 16.93 -10.20 -4.19
CA ILE A 142 17.62 -8.98 -4.65
C ILE A 142 18.04 -8.13 -3.45
N HIS A 143 17.11 -7.85 -2.54
CA HIS A 143 17.37 -7.04 -1.36
C HIS A 143 18.48 -7.65 -0.49
N ASN A 144 18.38 -8.94 -0.17
CA ASN A 144 19.39 -9.63 0.62
C ASN A 144 20.79 -9.61 -0.02
N GLN A 145 20.88 -9.73 -1.35
CA GLN A 145 22.18 -9.69 -2.05
C GLN A 145 22.78 -8.28 -2.14
N LEU A 146 21.95 -7.25 -2.10
CA LEU A 146 22.39 -5.86 -2.16
C LEU A 146 22.70 -5.28 -0.79
N ASP A 147 22.25 -5.92 0.29
CA ASP A 147 22.62 -5.58 1.65
C ASP A 147 24.14 -5.71 1.86
N ALA A 148 24.76 -4.65 2.40
CA ALA A 148 26.20 -4.59 2.64
C ALA A 148 26.67 -5.54 3.76
N GLU A 149 25.77 -5.93 4.65
CA GLU A 149 26.05 -6.82 5.77
C GLU A 149 26.03 -8.30 5.34
N ASN A 150 25.29 -8.63 4.27
CA ASN A 150 25.12 -9.99 3.77
C ASN A 150 26.19 -10.35 2.71
N LYS A 151 27.44 -10.52 3.15
CA LYS A 151 28.57 -10.95 2.29
C LYS A 151 28.62 -12.46 2.00
N LYS A 152 27.49 -13.17 1.94
CA LYS A 152 27.50 -14.61 1.66
C LYS A 152 27.75 -14.88 0.18
N THR A 153 28.78 -15.68 -0.10
CA THR A 153 29.10 -16.24 -1.42
C THR A 153 27.92 -17.08 -1.93
N PHE A 154 27.67 -17.04 -3.25
CA PHE A 154 26.68 -17.78 -4.05
C PHE A 154 26.70 -19.32 -3.91
N GLY A 155 26.67 -19.85 -2.69
CA GLY A 155 26.29 -21.23 -2.43
C GLY A 155 24.84 -21.45 -2.86
N GLN A 156 24.47 -22.71 -3.11
CA GLN A 156 23.06 -23.08 -3.27
C GLN A 156 22.29 -22.55 -2.07
N ILE A 157 21.44 -21.54 -2.27
CA ILE A 157 20.54 -21.03 -1.23
C ILE A 157 19.72 -22.23 -0.81
N THR A 158 19.94 -22.70 0.42
CA THR A 158 19.20 -23.82 0.97
C THR A 158 17.77 -23.37 1.28
N GLU A 159 16.87 -24.31 1.51
CA GLU A 159 15.50 -24.01 1.94
C GLU A 159 15.49 -23.23 3.26
N GLN A 160 16.42 -23.54 4.18
CA GLN A 160 16.62 -22.81 5.43
C GLN A 160 17.15 -21.38 5.20
N ASP A 161 18.10 -21.17 4.29
CA ASP A 161 18.55 -19.82 3.93
C ASP A 161 17.40 -19.00 3.32
N SER A 162 16.53 -19.63 2.53
CA SER A 162 15.38 -18.96 1.91
C SER A 162 14.40 -18.42 2.95
N GLN A 163 14.16 -19.16 4.04
CA GLN A 163 13.27 -18.74 5.12
C GLN A 163 13.81 -17.53 5.88
N VAL A 164 15.13 -17.51 6.15
CA VAL A 164 15.78 -16.37 6.83
C VAL A 164 15.76 -15.12 5.95
N ILE A 165 16.10 -15.26 4.66
CA ILE A 165 16.05 -14.16 3.68
C ILE A 165 14.65 -13.56 3.62
N TYR A 166 13.63 -14.41 3.61
CA TYR A 166 12.24 -13.97 3.58
C TYR A 166 11.85 -13.19 4.84
N GLN A 167 12.19 -13.70 6.03
CA GLN A 167 11.90 -13.01 7.29
C GLN A 167 12.59 -11.65 7.39
N GLN A 168 13.85 -11.56 6.96
CA GLN A 168 14.58 -10.29 6.91
C GLN A 168 13.90 -9.30 5.96
N TYR A 169 13.48 -9.77 4.79
CA TYR A 169 12.79 -8.94 3.82
C TYR A 169 11.43 -8.45 4.31
N VAL A 170 10.64 -9.30 4.97
CA VAL A 170 9.36 -8.91 5.59
C VAL A 170 9.58 -7.87 6.68
N ASN A 171 10.62 -7.99 7.50
CA ASN A 171 10.97 -6.96 8.49
C ASN A 171 11.31 -5.62 7.84
N TYR A 172 12.07 -5.64 6.73
CA TYR A 172 12.35 -4.46 5.92
C TYR A 172 11.07 -3.83 5.35
N LEU A 173 10.18 -4.65 4.77
CA LEU A 173 8.87 -4.19 4.28
C LEU A 173 8.03 -3.58 5.40
N HIS A 174 8.01 -4.19 6.59
CA HIS A 174 7.27 -3.70 7.75
C HIS A 174 7.77 -2.31 8.19
N GLN A 175 9.09 -2.11 8.26
CA GLN A 175 9.69 -0.81 8.57
C GLN A 175 9.32 0.26 7.54
N PHE A 176 9.21 -0.11 6.26
CA PHE A 176 8.74 0.76 5.19
C PHE A 176 7.22 0.99 5.20
N SER A 177 6.45 0.00 5.69
CA SER A 177 4.98 -0.05 5.67
C SER A 177 4.29 0.84 6.71
N GLN A 178 4.98 1.77 7.35
CA GLN A 178 4.32 2.82 8.16
C GLN A 178 3.30 3.64 7.34
N ASN A 179 3.32 3.51 6.00
CA ASN A 179 2.32 4.05 5.06
C ASN A 179 1.22 3.06 4.61
N ASN A 180 1.09 1.88 5.23
CA ASN A 180 0.05 0.90 4.88
C ASN A 180 -1.30 1.33 5.45
N PRO A 181 -2.37 1.44 4.64
CA PRO A 181 -3.67 1.93 5.10
C PRO A 181 -4.31 1.06 6.19
N PHE A 182 -4.01 -0.24 6.26
CA PHE A 182 -4.49 -1.11 7.34
C PHE A 182 -3.75 -0.87 8.65
N VAL A 183 -2.43 -0.69 8.58
CA VAL A 183 -1.60 -0.35 9.76
C VAL A 183 -1.96 1.04 10.27
N GLN A 184 -2.12 2.00 9.36
CA GLN A 184 -2.58 3.36 9.68
C GLN A 184 -3.99 3.34 10.29
N LEU A 185 -4.94 2.62 9.70
CA LEU A 185 -6.29 2.51 10.25
C LEU A 185 -6.27 1.90 11.66
N ARG A 186 -5.51 0.82 11.85
CA ARG A 186 -5.35 0.19 13.16
C ARG A 186 -4.79 1.18 14.19
N GLN A 187 -3.74 1.91 13.83
CA GLN A 187 -3.13 2.91 14.72
C GLN A 187 -4.13 4.03 15.05
N LEU A 188 -4.81 4.59 14.06
CA LEU A 188 -5.79 5.66 14.26
C LEU A 188 -6.98 5.22 15.11
N LEU A 189 -7.42 3.96 15.00
CA LEU A 189 -8.47 3.40 15.85
C LEU A 189 -7.99 3.16 17.29
N GLN A 190 -6.72 2.76 17.47
CA GLN A 190 -6.12 2.61 18.80
C GLN A 190 -5.94 3.96 19.51
N ASP A 191 -5.61 5.00 18.75
CA ASP A 191 -5.40 6.36 19.25
C ASP A 191 -6.69 7.20 19.27
N TRP A 192 -7.84 6.64 18.87
CA TRP A 192 -9.10 7.38 18.82
C TRP A 192 -9.52 7.84 20.21
N GLN A 193 -9.82 9.13 20.32
CA GLN A 193 -10.29 9.74 21.56
C GLN A 193 -11.70 10.28 21.41
N CYS A 194 -12.49 10.14 22.48
CA CYS A 194 -13.79 10.78 22.57
C CYS A 194 -13.64 12.28 22.80
N ARG A 195 -14.68 13.05 22.43
CA ARG A 195 -14.70 14.52 22.54
C ARG A 195 -14.28 15.06 23.94
N PRO A 196 -14.71 14.47 25.08
CA PRO A 196 -14.19 14.84 26.40
C PRO A 196 -12.70 14.54 26.63
N ALA A 197 -12.17 13.45 26.07
CA ALA A 197 -10.74 13.12 26.19
C ALA A 197 -9.87 14.10 25.40
N LEU A 198 -10.28 14.43 24.18
CA LEU A 198 -9.65 15.48 23.36
C LEU A 198 -9.68 16.83 24.08
N ALA A 199 -10.82 17.19 24.68
CA ALA A 199 -10.96 18.44 25.41
C ALA A 199 -10.00 18.52 26.61
N ARG A 200 -9.85 17.42 27.38
CA ARG A 200 -8.87 17.35 28.47
C ARG A 200 -7.43 17.45 27.95
N GLN A 201 -7.12 16.82 26.82
CA GLN A 201 -5.81 16.92 26.21
C GLN A 201 -5.47 18.37 25.82
N GLN A 202 -6.42 19.10 25.23
CA GLN A 202 -6.26 20.52 24.90
C GLN A 202 -6.02 21.37 26.16
N LEU A 203 -6.86 21.22 27.19
CA LEU A 203 -6.69 21.97 28.45
C LEU A 203 -5.31 21.72 29.07
N LYS A 204 -4.85 20.47 29.08
CA LYS A 204 -3.51 20.11 29.56
C LYS A 204 -2.40 20.68 28.70
N GLN A 205 -2.55 20.67 27.38
CA GLN A 205 -1.55 21.20 26.44
C GLN A 205 -1.35 22.70 26.59
N TYR A 206 -2.42 23.44 26.91
CA TYR A 206 -2.41 24.89 27.06
C TYR A 206 -2.35 25.37 28.52
N ASP A 207 -2.08 24.47 29.48
CA ASP A 207 -1.95 24.77 30.91
C ASP A 207 -3.20 25.48 31.50
N ILE A 208 -4.39 25.03 31.11
CA ILE A 208 -5.68 25.54 31.59
C ILE A 208 -6.28 24.54 32.59
N ALA A 209 -6.85 25.06 33.70
CA ALA A 209 -7.47 24.25 34.73
C ALA A 209 -8.62 23.37 34.19
N GLU A 210 -8.71 22.12 34.68
CA GLU A 210 -9.70 21.14 34.21
C GLU A 210 -11.15 21.56 34.55
N ASP A 211 -11.36 22.48 35.49
CA ASP A 211 -12.67 23.06 35.82
C ASP A 211 -13.35 23.72 34.61
N TRP A 212 -12.57 24.12 33.60
CA TRP A 212 -13.07 24.68 32.34
C TRP A 212 -13.57 23.63 31.35
N LEU A 213 -13.43 22.33 31.62
CA LEU A 213 -13.79 21.24 30.70
C LEU A 213 -15.24 21.32 30.21
N ASN A 214 -16.20 21.49 31.12
CA ASN A 214 -17.60 21.61 30.73
C ASN A 214 -17.82 22.86 29.87
N ASN A 215 -17.26 24.00 30.28
CA ASN A 215 -17.37 25.23 29.52
C ASN A 215 -16.80 25.08 28.10
N TYR A 216 -15.67 24.39 27.96
CA TYR A 216 -15.05 24.15 26.66
C TYR A 216 -15.87 23.20 25.79
N LEU A 217 -16.43 22.13 26.36
CA LEU A 217 -17.27 21.17 25.64
C LEU A 217 -18.57 21.75 25.09
N TYR A 218 -19.13 22.81 25.70
CA TYR A 218 -20.38 23.42 25.23
C TYR A 218 -20.17 24.61 24.27
N LYS A 219 -18.93 24.84 23.83
CA LYS A 219 -18.60 25.94 22.92
C LYS A 219 -18.23 25.37 21.55
N ASN A 220 -19.07 25.66 20.57
CA ASN A 220 -18.89 25.21 19.18
C ASN A 220 -18.08 26.24 18.36
N ARG A 221 -17.06 26.82 18.99
CA ARG A 221 -16.19 27.87 18.43
C ARG A 221 -14.90 27.94 19.23
N GLU A 222 -13.93 28.68 18.72
CA GLU A 222 -12.73 29.03 19.49
C GLU A 222 -13.10 29.83 20.76
N VAL A 223 -12.39 29.57 21.85
CA VAL A 223 -12.70 30.18 23.15
C VAL A 223 -11.43 30.59 23.87
N GLU A 224 -11.45 31.79 24.42
CA GLU A 224 -10.39 32.31 25.27
C GLU A 224 -10.56 31.84 26.72
N TYR A 225 -9.50 31.30 27.29
CA TYR A 225 -9.42 30.95 28.71
C TYR A 225 -8.14 31.48 29.34
N PRO A 226 -8.17 31.87 30.62
CA PRO A 226 -6.94 32.12 31.36
C PRO A 226 -6.21 30.80 31.62
N ASN A 227 -4.93 30.74 31.29
CA ASN A 227 -4.05 29.67 31.73
C ASN A 227 -3.73 29.81 33.23
N ASN A 228 -3.03 28.83 33.80
CA ASN A 228 -2.65 28.83 35.22
C ASN A 228 -1.69 29.98 35.61
N GLN A 229 -1.12 30.69 34.62
CA GLN A 229 -0.26 31.85 34.79
C GLN A 229 -1.03 33.18 34.69
N GLY A 230 -2.33 33.11 34.38
CA GLY A 230 -3.22 34.26 34.22
C GLY A 230 -3.23 34.89 32.82
N GLU A 231 -2.55 34.28 31.85
CA GLU A 231 -2.51 34.74 30.46
C GLU A 231 -3.70 34.19 29.66
N ILE A 232 -4.29 35.03 28.80
CA ILE A 232 -5.41 34.63 27.96
C ILE A 232 -4.90 33.79 26.78
N THR A 233 -5.34 32.54 26.72
CA THR A 233 -4.99 31.58 25.68
C THR A 233 -6.23 31.21 24.86
N LEU A 234 -6.10 31.23 23.54
CA LEU A 234 -7.17 30.85 22.61
C LEU A 234 -7.13 29.33 22.38
N LEU A 235 -8.20 28.64 22.79
CA LEU A 235 -8.39 27.24 22.47
C LEU A 235 -9.14 27.06 21.13
N PRO A 236 -8.74 26.08 20.30
CA PRO A 236 -9.43 25.74 19.06
C PRO A 236 -10.83 25.17 19.31
N ASN A 237 -11.68 25.16 18.29
CA ASN A 237 -13.01 24.54 18.36
C ASN A 237 -12.90 23.01 18.54
N ILE A 238 -13.44 22.49 19.65
CA ILE A 238 -13.37 21.06 19.96
C ILE A 238 -14.15 20.19 18.96
N ASP A 239 -15.21 20.73 18.36
CA ASP A 239 -15.98 20.03 17.33
C ASP A 239 -15.18 19.86 16.05
N GLU A 240 -14.38 20.85 15.68
CA GLU A 240 -13.50 20.77 14.51
C GLU A 240 -12.41 19.74 14.72
N ILE A 241 -11.78 19.70 15.90
CA ILE A 241 -10.76 18.69 16.22
C ILE A 241 -11.36 17.28 16.17
N PHE A 242 -12.53 17.09 16.79
CA PHE A 242 -13.20 15.79 16.79
C PHE A 242 -13.61 15.37 15.36
N ASN A 243 -14.13 16.30 14.57
CA ASN A 243 -14.49 16.04 13.17
C ASN A 243 -13.26 15.75 12.31
N GLN A 244 -12.13 16.44 12.52
CA GLN A 244 -10.87 16.18 11.81
C GLN A 244 -10.35 14.78 12.10
N GLN A 245 -10.36 14.34 13.37
CA GLN A 245 -9.97 12.97 13.74
C GLN A 245 -10.86 11.94 13.04
N ASN A 246 -12.18 12.12 13.08
CA ASN A 246 -13.13 11.19 12.45
C ASN A 246 -13.03 11.21 10.93
N GLN A 247 -12.81 12.39 10.32
CA GLN A 247 -12.60 12.53 8.89
C GLN A 247 -11.33 11.80 8.46
N HIS A 248 -10.24 11.94 9.22
CA HIS A 248 -8.99 11.24 8.94
C HIS A 248 -9.16 9.72 9.00
N ILE A 249 -9.88 9.21 10.01
CA ILE A 249 -10.23 7.78 10.09
C ILE A 249 -11.10 7.37 8.90
N ALA A 250 -12.11 8.17 8.54
CA ALA A 250 -12.98 7.87 7.40
C ALA A 250 -12.21 7.83 6.08
N ASP A 251 -11.25 8.74 5.89
CA ASP A 251 -10.41 8.81 4.69
C ASP A 251 -9.50 7.58 4.56
N VAL A 252 -8.85 7.17 5.65
CA VAL A 252 -8.02 5.95 5.67
C VAL A 252 -8.88 4.69 5.55
N PHE A 253 -10.03 4.65 6.23
CA PHE A 253 -11.00 3.55 6.10
C PHE A 253 -11.49 3.41 4.67
N LYS A 254 -11.80 4.50 3.97
CA LYS A 254 -12.22 4.49 2.57
C LYS A 254 -11.17 3.83 1.67
N GLN A 255 -9.87 4.06 1.94
CA GLN A 255 -8.79 3.39 1.21
C GLN A 255 -8.78 1.88 1.48
N THR A 256 -8.97 1.45 2.74
CA THR A 256 -9.11 0.02 3.07
C THR A 256 -10.37 -0.60 2.45
N TYR A 257 -11.46 0.16 2.32
CA TYR A 257 -12.71 -0.33 1.75
C TYR A 257 -12.59 -0.54 0.24
N TYR A 258 -12.03 0.42 -0.51
CA TYR A 258 -11.79 0.24 -1.95
C TYR A 258 -10.92 -0.96 -2.28
N VAL A 259 -10.03 -1.30 -1.36
CA VAL A 259 -9.18 -2.48 -1.42
C VAL A 259 -9.96 -3.79 -1.22
N LEU A 260 -10.85 -3.84 -0.22
CA LEU A 260 -11.58 -5.06 0.12
C LEU A 260 -12.81 -5.26 -0.79
N LEU A 261 -13.30 -4.20 -1.42
CA LEU A 261 -14.52 -4.20 -2.22
C LEU A 261 -14.49 -5.23 -3.35
N PRO A 262 -13.42 -5.37 -4.16
CA PRO A 262 -13.35 -6.42 -5.19
C PRO A 262 -13.36 -7.82 -4.60
N GLN A 263 -12.69 -8.05 -3.47
CA GLN A 263 -12.65 -9.36 -2.80
C GLN A 263 -14.02 -9.74 -2.25
N VAL A 264 -14.70 -8.81 -1.59
CA VAL A 264 -16.07 -9.01 -1.09
C VAL A 264 -17.04 -9.19 -2.24
N PHE A 265 -16.93 -8.37 -3.30
CA PHE A 265 -17.79 -8.48 -4.48
C PHE A 265 -17.64 -9.85 -5.17
N ASN A 266 -16.40 -10.32 -5.31
CA ASN A 266 -16.10 -11.63 -5.92
C ASN A 266 -16.49 -12.83 -5.04
N SER A 267 -16.68 -12.63 -3.73
CA SER A 267 -17.20 -13.67 -2.84
C SER A 267 -18.73 -13.78 -2.85
N LEU A 268 -19.42 -12.82 -3.46
CA LEU A 268 -20.88 -12.87 -3.62
C LEU A 268 -21.26 -13.86 -4.72
N SER A 269 -22.48 -14.41 -4.61
CA SER A 269 -23.07 -15.20 -5.68
C SER A 269 -23.27 -14.36 -6.95
N GLU A 270 -23.31 -15.01 -8.11
CA GLU A 270 -23.49 -14.34 -9.41
C GLU A 270 -24.80 -13.52 -9.46
N GLU A 271 -25.85 -13.99 -8.79
CA GLU A 271 -27.14 -13.30 -8.64
C GLU A 271 -27.02 -12.01 -7.80
N GLU A 272 -26.28 -12.04 -6.69
CA GLU A 272 -26.01 -10.87 -5.85
C GLU A 272 -25.13 -9.84 -6.56
N GLN A 273 -24.14 -10.30 -7.33
CA GLN A 273 -23.30 -9.42 -8.16
C GLN A 273 -24.14 -8.68 -9.21
N GLN A 274 -25.04 -9.39 -9.91
CA GLN A 274 -25.95 -8.78 -10.89
C GLN A 274 -26.93 -7.80 -10.23
N PHE A 275 -27.47 -8.15 -9.07
CA PHE A 275 -28.32 -7.25 -8.30
C PHE A 275 -27.60 -5.95 -7.95
N LEU A 276 -26.38 -6.03 -7.40
CA LEU A 276 -25.59 -4.84 -7.05
C LEU A 276 -25.21 -3.98 -8.27
N GLN A 277 -24.92 -4.59 -9.42
CA GLN A 277 -24.62 -3.87 -10.66
C GLN A 277 -25.83 -3.09 -11.22
N GLN A 278 -27.04 -3.56 -10.93
CA GLN A 278 -28.29 -2.96 -11.42
C GLN A 278 -28.98 -2.08 -10.37
N ALA A 279 -28.52 -2.10 -9.13
CA ALA A 279 -29.12 -1.38 -8.03
C ALA A 279 -28.89 0.14 -8.14
N GLU A 280 -29.95 0.92 -7.94
CA GLU A 280 -29.87 2.37 -7.82
C GLU A 280 -29.53 2.74 -6.36
N ILE A 281 -28.40 3.44 -6.17
CA ILE A 281 -27.95 3.88 -4.85
C ILE A 281 -28.53 5.25 -4.54
N ASN A 282 -29.35 5.31 -3.49
CA ASN A 282 -29.94 6.55 -2.98
C ASN A 282 -29.28 6.95 -1.65
N GLN A 283 -28.79 8.19 -1.55
CA GLN A 283 -28.28 8.74 -0.29
C GLN A 283 -29.44 9.33 0.53
N VAL A 284 -29.53 8.93 1.80
CA VAL A 284 -30.53 9.44 2.74
C VAL A 284 -29.81 10.06 3.92
N LYS A 285 -30.11 11.33 4.23
CA LYS A 285 -29.60 11.98 5.45
C LYS A 285 -30.53 11.60 6.60
N VAL A 286 -29.96 11.30 7.75
CA VAL A 286 -30.75 10.89 8.93
C VAL A 286 -30.34 11.74 10.11
N GLU A 287 -31.32 12.23 10.86
CA GLU A 287 -31.10 12.99 12.09
C GLU A 287 -31.55 12.17 13.29
N TYR A 288 -30.70 12.12 14.32
CA TYR A 288 -31.01 11.49 15.59
C TYR A 288 -31.39 12.55 16.62
N ASN A 289 -32.61 12.44 17.14
CA ASN A 289 -33.09 13.31 18.20
C ASN A 289 -33.03 12.56 19.54
N ALA A 290 -32.06 12.94 20.38
CA ALA A 290 -31.86 12.33 21.70
C ALA A 290 -33.02 12.59 22.69
N ARG A 291 -33.89 13.59 22.44
CA ARG A 291 -35.04 13.90 23.29
C ARG A 291 -36.17 12.89 23.13
N ASP A 292 -36.35 12.42 21.90
CA ASP A 292 -37.45 11.52 21.52
C ASP A 292 -36.96 10.09 21.23
N ASN A 293 -35.64 9.86 21.37
CA ASN A 293 -34.97 8.58 21.13
C ASN A 293 -35.31 8.00 19.73
N SER A 294 -35.50 8.89 18.75
CA SER A 294 -36.00 8.56 17.41
C SER A 294 -35.01 8.99 16.33
N ILE A 295 -35.03 8.23 15.23
CA ILE A 295 -34.25 8.47 14.02
C ILE A 295 -35.22 8.89 12.92
N HIS A 296 -35.01 10.06 12.29
CA HIS A 296 -35.85 10.54 11.20
C HIS A 296 -35.03 10.76 9.92
N SER A 297 -35.52 10.23 8.79
CA SER A 297 -34.93 10.45 7.47
C SER A 297 -35.32 11.81 6.91
N LEU A 298 -34.33 12.59 6.49
CA LEU A 298 -34.52 13.84 5.75
C LEU A 298 -34.53 13.53 4.24
N PRO A 299 -35.48 14.09 3.47
CA PRO A 299 -35.53 13.87 2.03
C PRO A 299 -34.27 14.45 1.34
N PRO A 300 -33.74 13.77 0.29
CA PRO A 300 -32.60 14.25 -0.46
C PRO A 300 -32.97 15.55 -1.20
N GLY A 301 -32.29 16.66 -0.88
CA GLY A 301 -32.44 17.92 -1.62
C GLY A 301 -32.62 19.22 -0.82
N VAL A 302 -32.67 19.20 0.52
CA VAL A 302 -32.69 20.46 1.29
C VAL A 302 -31.26 20.93 1.57
N ALA A 303 -30.63 21.48 0.54
CA ALA A 303 -29.54 22.44 0.73
C ALA A 303 -30.16 23.77 1.19
N GLY A 304 -29.65 24.31 2.30
CA GLY A 304 -29.96 25.66 2.75
C GLY A 304 -30.51 25.75 4.16
N LEU A 305 -29.61 25.70 5.15
CA LEU A 305 -29.37 26.73 6.16
C LEU A 305 -28.16 26.34 7.01
#